data_AF-A0A4R6CQ81-F1
#
_entry.id   AF-A0A4R6CQ81-F1
#
_cell.length_a   1.000
_cell.length_b   1.000
_cell.length_c   1.000
_cell.angle_alpha   90.00
_cell.angle_beta   90.00
_cell.angle_gamma   90.00
#
_symmetry.space_group_name_H-M   'P 1'
#
loop_
_entity.id
_entity.type
_entity.pdbx_description
1 polymer ?
#
loop_
_entity_poly.entity_id
_entity_poly.type
_entity_poly.pdbx_seq_one_letter_code
_entity_poly.pdbx_strand_id
1 'polypeptide(L)'
;MNENEQELQEVLDADARDKVTYPLFVKAAEQLTRDQISKLAEIKRNYGSPEKATEKDLVNAHGVAVSTYTLGKKHMPMLLMRMDSNDAPVYIPITDGGTSFRHLENFIDQDIKILITKFISFDDVNNKQKKGQHYIAMGSITNAEQIVGKELYDEFQKDPEEAKNKDRVGVVSRVVVANRLSIVMFNYRGITLGMLERNFHQRSLTHPITRDAYIGKSFKFRISNITKTTYEDMTSVKNDENLSHIELPSGTRYFIETTSLPFIPNYDEEVKKLYEQRAWFSARIARYDSVKGILVEIAPGWWIKGFLPANSIYKPTIQDQIHHTLVTVRINRIDFEKHTGQAYIHSFPQGVAAPSVDSVMDQNYDIDQKYKVIE
;
A
#
# COMPACT_ATOMS: atom_id res chain seq x y z
N MET A 1 4.39 22.12 -13.11
CA MET A 1 5.76 22.18 -12.57
C MET A 1 6.66 22.16 -13.79
N ASN A 2 7.27 23.29 -14.09
CA ASN A 2 8.11 23.43 -15.29
C ASN A 2 9.44 22.70 -15.05
N GLU A 3 10.07 22.19 -16.12
CA GLU A 3 11.35 21.45 -16.05
C GLU A 3 12.43 22.23 -15.28
N ASN A 4 12.46 23.56 -15.41
CA ASN A 4 13.36 24.43 -14.66
C ASN A 4 13.10 24.46 -13.14
N GLU A 5 11.87 24.20 -12.68
CA GLU A 5 11.56 24.10 -11.24
C GLU A 5 12.00 22.74 -10.69
N GLN A 6 11.96 21.68 -11.50
CA GLN A 6 12.48 20.36 -11.11
C GLN A 6 14.01 20.36 -11.02
N GLU A 7 14.70 20.95 -11.99
CA GLU A 7 16.16 21.07 -11.95
C GLU A 7 16.63 21.95 -10.78
N LEU A 8 15.92 23.06 -10.50
CA LEU A 8 16.25 23.92 -9.36
C LEU A 8 15.99 23.21 -8.02
N GLN A 9 14.91 22.41 -7.93
CA GLN A 9 14.62 21.62 -6.74
C GLN A 9 15.63 20.48 -6.55
N GLU A 10 16.08 19.84 -7.62
CA GLU A 10 17.14 18.82 -7.56
C GLU A 10 18.50 19.41 -7.13
N VAL A 11 18.84 20.62 -7.60
CA VAL A 11 20.05 21.33 -7.18
C VAL A 11 19.96 21.78 -5.71
N LEU A 12 18.81 22.30 -5.28
CA LEU A 12 18.56 22.69 -3.89
C LEU A 12 18.54 21.48 -2.94
N ASP A 13 17.98 20.35 -3.37
CA ASP A 13 17.99 19.09 -2.63
C ASP A 13 19.40 18.46 -2.60
N ALA A 14 20.21 18.64 -3.65
CA ALA A 14 21.61 18.22 -3.68
C ALA A 14 22.48 19.06 -2.73
N ASP A 15 22.34 20.38 -2.74
CA ASP A 15 23.04 21.30 -1.84
C ASP A 15 22.60 21.14 -0.36
N ALA A 16 21.34 20.75 -0.13
CA ALA A 16 20.86 20.38 1.20
C ALA A 16 21.46 19.07 1.69
N ARG A 17 21.65 18.06 0.81
CA ARG A 17 22.26 16.76 1.15
C ARG A 17 23.73 16.89 1.58
N ASP A 18 24.48 17.81 0.98
CA ASP A 18 25.91 18.04 1.32
C ASP A 18 26.14 18.67 2.71
N LYS A 19 25.09 19.15 3.38
CA LYS A 19 25.17 19.67 4.76
C LYS A 19 24.60 18.72 5.83
N VAL A 20 24.00 17.60 5.44
CA VAL A 20 23.46 16.63 6.39
C VAL A 20 24.58 15.71 6.87
N THR A 21 25.03 15.91 8.10
CA THR A 21 26.02 15.01 8.72
C THR A 21 25.30 13.77 9.24
N TYR A 22 25.52 12.62 8.60
CA TYR A 22 24.96 11.34 9.06
C TYR A 22 25.85 10.71 10.14
N PRO A 23 25.26 10.26 11.28
CA PRO A 23 26.04 9.69 12.36
C PRO A 23 26.71 8.37 11.95
N LEU A 24 27.89 8.11 12.49
CA LEU A 24 28.58 6.82 12.31
C LEU A 24 27.76 5.71 12.98
N PHE A 25 27.44 4.66 12.23
CA PHE A 25 26.52 3.60 12.68
C PHE A 25 26.89 3.02 14.05
N VAL A 26 28.14 2.57 14.22
CA VAL A 26 28.61 1.93 15.48
C VAL A 26 28.60 2.86 16.70
N LYS A 27 28.48 4.18 16.50
CA LYS A 27 28.39 5.16 17.60
C LYS A 27 26.96 5.53 17.95
N ALA A 28 26.05 5.52 16.97
CA ALA A 28 24.67 5.95 17.15
C ALA A 28 23.68 4.81 17.35
N ALA A 29 24.01 3.60 16.87
CA ALA A 29 23.16 2.44 17.03
C ALA A 29 23.08 2.01 18.51
N GLU A 30 21.89 1.58 18.89
CA GLU A 30 21.61 1.08 20.22
C GLU A 30 22.31 -0.26 20.45
N GLN A 31 22.89 -0.38 21.65
CA GLN A 31 23.68 -1.54 22.03
C GLN A 31 22.80 -2.58 22.71
N LEU A 32 23.04 -3.85 22.40
CA LEU A 32 22.36 -4.94 23.08
C LEU A 32 22.84 -5.07 24.54
N THR A 33 21.89 -5.26 25.44
CA THR A 33 22.18 -5.72 26.81
C THR A 33 22.62 -7.19 26.82
N ARG A 34 23.25 -7.64 27.92
CA ARG A 34 23.69 -9.05 28.06
C ARG A 34 22.55 -10.05 27.90
N ASP A 35 21.38 -9.73 28.42
CA ASP A 35 20.21 -10.61 28.35
C ASP A 35 19.67 -10.70 26.92
N GLN A 36 19.65 -9.57 26.21
CA GLN A 36 19.29 -9.54 24.79
C GLN A 36 20.28 -10.33 23.93
N ILE A 37 21.58 -10.15 24.14
CA ILE A 37 22.62 -10.92 23.43
C ILE A 37 22.41 -12.42 23.62
N SER A 38 22.17 -12.86 24.86
CA SER A 38 21.99 -14.28 25.18
C SER A 38 20.83 -14.89 24.40
N LYS A 39 19.68 -14.19 24.38
CA LYS A 39 18.48 -14.64 23.67
C LYS A 39 18.65 -14.66 22.15
N LEU A 40 19.20 -13.59 21.57
CA LEU A 40 19.40 -13.52 20.11
C LEU A 40 20.48 -14.51 19.64
N ALA A 41 21.51 -14.74 20.45
CA ALA A 41 22.55 -15.72 20.15
C ALA A 41 22.06 -17.16 20.22
N GLU A 42 21.07 -17.46 21.08
CA GLU A 42 20.39 -18.75 21.10
C GLU A 42 19.58 -18.96 19.81
N ILE A 43 18.76 -17.97 19.43
CA ILE A 43 18.00 -18.00 18.17
C ILE A 43 18.93 -18.23 16.97
N LYS A 44 20.04 -17.49 16.90
CA LYS A 44 21.02 -17.66 15.81
C LYS A 44 21.69 -19.04 15.78
N ARG A 45 21.95 -19.62 16.95
CA ARG A 45 22.57 -20.95 17.05
C ARG A 45 21.65 -22.06 16.54
N ASN A 46 20.33 -21.88 16.63
CA ASN A 46 19.36 -22.91 16.21
C ASN A 46 19.42 -23.21 14.71
N TYR A 47 19.50 -22.19 13.86
CA TYR A 47 19.56 -22.38 12.41
C TYR A 47 21.00 -22.41 11.85
N GLY A 48 21.98 -21.84 12.57
CA GLY A 48 23.40 -21.84 12.22
C GLY A 48 23.78 -20.93 11.06
N SER A 49 23.11 -21.07 9.90
CA SER A 49 23.28 -20.22 8.72
C SER A 49 21.92 -19.81 8.12
N PRO A 50 21.78 -18.58 7.57
CA PRO A 50 20.49 -18.12 7.02
C PRO A 50 19.85 -19.07 6.01
N GLU A 51 20.65 -19.78 5.21
CA GLU A 51 20.18 -20.75 4.21
C GLU A 51 19.47 -21.99 4.80
N LYS A 52 19.72 -22.30 6.08
CA LYS A 52 19.12 -23.44 6.80
C LYS A 52 17.94 -23.03 7.67
N ALA A 53 17.68 -21.74 7.80
CA ALA A 53 16.59 -21.24 8.62
C ALA A 53 15.23 -21.61 8.01
N THR A 54 14.28 -21.87 8.89
CA THR A 54 12.89 -22.22 8.59
C THR A 54 11.95 -21.16 9.16
N GLU A 55 10.63 -21.23 8.89
CA GLU A 55 9.71 -20.25 9.44
C GLU A 55 9.76 -20.16 10.99
N LYS A 56 10.11 -21.26 11.67
CA LYS A 56 10.22 -21.31 13.14
C LYS A 56 11.37 -20.48 13.70
N ASP A 57 12.37 -20.19 12.89
CA ASP A 57 13.55 -19.42 13.28
C ASP A 57 13.35 -17.91 13.12
N LEU A 58 12.24 -17.51 12.50
CA LEU A 58 11.88 -16.11 12.33
C LEU A 58 11.34 -15.53 13.65
N VAL A 59 11.68 -14.26 13.90
CA VAL A 59 11.23 -13.53 15.09
C VAL A 59 10.27 -12.43 14.70
N ASN A 60 9.22 -12.25 15.48
CA ASN A 60 8.34 -11.09 15.33
C ASN A 60 9.07 -9.85 15.85
N ALA A 61 8.94 -8.76 15.09
CA ALA A 61 9.47 -7.47 15.44
C ALA A 61 8.56 -6.36 14.89
N HIS A 62 8.50 -5.25 15.62
CA HIS A 62 7.78 -4.05 15.20
C HIS A 62 8.75 -2.98 14.68
N GLY A 63 8.41 -2.32 13.58
CA GLY A 63 9.21 -1.23 13.04
C GLY A 63 9.04 0.07 13.82
N VAL A 64 10.16 0.74 14.11
CA VAL A 64 10.20 1.93 14.97
C VAL A 64 10.57 3.19 14.20
N ALA A 65 11.68 3.15 13.45
CA ALA A 65 12.17 4.33 12.76
C ALA A 65 13.10 3.95 11.60
N VAL A 66 13.18 4.83 10.60
CA VAL A 66 14.20 4.75 9.55
C VAL A 66 15.19 5.87 9.74
N SER A 67 16.47 5.55 9.68
CA SER A 67 17.56 6.54 9.79
C SER A 67 18.70 6.19 8.87
N THR A 68 19.38 7.22 8.37
CA THR A 68 20.55 7.06 7.51
C THR A 68 21.82 7.15 8.34
N TYR A 69 22.67 6.14 8.22
CA TYR A 69 23.93 6.05 8.95
C TYR A 69 25.12 6.05 8.01
N THR A 70 26.26 6.57 8.49
CA THR A 70 27.54 6.44 7.79
C THR A 70 28.19 5.10 8.10
N LEU A 71 28.46 4.30 7.05
CA LEU A 71 29.22 3.05 7.09
C LEU A 71 30.43 3.19 6.15
N GLY A 72 31.62 3.42 6.73
CA GLY A 72 32.81 3.73 5.95
C GLY A 72 32.63 5.02 5.15
N LYS A 73 32.61 4.93 3.82
CA LYS A 73 32.38 6.07 2.90
C LYS A 73 30.95 6.15 2.37
N LYS A 74 30.05 5.27 2.81
CA LYS A 74 28.68 5.16 2.30
C LYS A 74 27.67 5.64 3.34
N HIS A 75 26.56 6.17 2.87
CA HIS A 75 25.39 6.48 3.68
C HIS A 75 24.32 5.43 3.41
N MET A 76 23.85 4.77 4.46
CA MET A 76 22.95 3.63 4.36
C MET A 76 21.68 3.88 5.18
N PRO A 77 20.52 3.97 4.54
CA PRO A 77 19.24 3.89 5.23
C PRO A 77 19.09 2.55 5.92
N MET A 78 18.68 2.58 7.19
CA MET A 78 18.39 1.39 7.97
C MET A 78 17.07 1.57 8.73
N LEU A 79 16.27 0.52 8.75
CA LEU A 79 15.09 0.39 9.60
C LEU A 79 15.53 -0.16 10.96
N LEU A 80 15.21 0.57 12.02
CA LEU A 80 15.23 0.05 13.38
C LEU A 80 13.94 -0.70 13.64
N MET A 81 14.08 -1.97 13.99
CA MET A 81 13.00 -2.80 14.50
C MET A 81 13.27 -3.24 15.93
N ARG A 82 12.22 -3.54 16.68
CA ARG A 82 12.30 -4.02 18.05
C ARG A 82 11.65 -5.39 18.13
N MET A 83 12.37 -6.34 18.70
CA MET A 83 11.85 -7.69 18.89
C MET A 83 10.77 -7.71 19.98
N ASP A 84 9.60 -8.26 19.68
CA ASP A 84 8.47 -8.31 20.63
C ASP A 84 8.81 -9.09 21.90
N SER A 85 9.73 -10.04 21.79
CA SER A 85 10.03 -10.98 22.87
C SER A 85 10.93 -10.41 23.99
N ASN A 86 11.70 -9.35 23.73
CA ASN A 86 12.70 -8.80 24.67
C ASN A 86 13.14 -7.36 24.36
N ASP A 87 12.40 -6.67 23.49
CA ASP A 87 12.66 -5.28 23.07
C ASP A 87 14.07 -5.04 22.49
N ALA A 88 14.72 -6.10 21.99
CA ALA A 88 16.05 -5.98 21.41
C ALA A 88 16.02 -5.13 20.13
N PRO A 89 16.89 -4.10 20.02
CA PRO A 89 17.02 -3.33 18.79
C PRO A 89 17.70 -4.17 17.70
N VAL A 90 17.08 -4.23 16.53
CA VAL A 90 17.58 -4.93 15.35
C VAL A 90 17.55 -3.98 14.17
N TYR A 91 18.70 -3.79 13.53
CA TYR A 91 18.84 -2.90 12.38
C TYR A 91 18.75 -3.68 11.06
N ILE A 92 17.93 -3.19 10.14
CA ILE A 92 17.71 -3.79 8.82
C ILE A 92 18.19 -2.80 7.76
N PRO A 93 19.31 -3.08 7.07
CA PRO A 93 19.78 -2.22 6.01
C PRO A 93 18.83 -2.26 4.81
N ILE A 94 18.88 -1.21 3.98
CA ILE A 94 18.08 -1.13 2.75
C ILE A 94 18.18 -2.39 1.87
N THR A 95 19.37 -3.00 1.75
CA THR A 95 19.60 -4.25 1.01
C THR A 95 18.80 -5.45 1.54
N ASP A 96 18.39 -5.39 2.79
CA ASP A 96 17.65 -6.43 3.50
C ASP A 96 16.18 -6.05 3.77
N GLY A 97 15.70 -4.95 3.17
CA GLY A 97 14.34 -4.42 3.32
C GLY A 97 13.24 -5.16 2.55
N GLY A 98 13.57 -6.28 1.91
CA GLY A 98 12.63 -7.13 1.19
C GLY A 98 11.90 -6.42 0.04
N THR A 99 10.63 -6.77 -0.14
CA THR A 99 9.77 -6.25 -1.20
C THR A 99 9.59 -4.73 -1.20
N SER A 100 9.78 -4.09 -0.05
CA SER A 100 9.62 -2.64 0.13
C SER A 100 10.95 -1.92 0.41
N PHE A 101 12.08 -2.46 -0.07
CA PHE A 101 13.41 -1.90 0.22
C PHE A 101 13.55 -0.40 -0.04
N ARG A 102 12.94 0.14 -1.10
CA ARG A 102 12.96 1.58 -1.40
C ARG A 102 12.22 2.46 -0.40
N HIS A 103 11.36 1.85 0.40
CA HIS A 103 10.42 2.52 1.28
C HIS A 103 10.37 1.81 2.64
N LEU A 104 11.53 1.74 3.30
CA LEU A 104 11.65 1.12 4.63
C LEU A 104 10.69 1.76 5.64
N GLU A 105 10.33 3.03 5.45
CA GLU A 105 9.39 3.78 6.28
C GLU A 105 8.00 3.15 6.31
N ASN A 106 7.66 2.33 5.31
CA ASN A 106 6.40 1.59 5.26
C ASN A 106 6.27 0.52 6.35
N PHE A 107 7.37 0.14 6.99
CA PHE A 107 7.39 -0.84 8.07
C PHE A 107 7.29 -0.18 9.46
N ILE A 108 7.28 1.15 9.56
CA ILE A 108 7.05 1.84 10.84
C ILE A 108 5.64 1.49 11.33
N ASP A 109 5.53 1.15 12.62
CA ASP A 109 4.32 0.67 13.29
C ASP A 109 3.73 -0.62 12.70
N GLN A 110 4.53 -1.39 11.95
CA GLN A 110 4.13 -2.70 11.43
C GLN A 110 4.81 -3.83 12.21
N ASP A 111 4.01 -4.82 12.59
CA ASP A 111 4.48 -6.10 13.12
C ASP A 111 4.75 -7.08 11.98
N ILE A 112 6.02 -7.43 11.78
CA ILE A 112 6.44 -8.42 10.78
C ILE A 112 7.50 -9.36 11.35
N LYS A 113 7.68 -10.50 10.68
CA LYS A 113 8.75 -11.44 10.96
C LYS A 113 10.03 -11.01 10.26
N ILE A 114 11.13 -11.16 10.98
CA ILE A 114 12.49 -10.93 10.48
C ILE A 114 13.38 -12.11 10.82
N LEU A 115 14.45 -12.30 10.05
CA LEU A 115 15.54 -13.20 10.43
C LEU A 115 16.69 -12.37 11.01
N ILE A 116 17.16 -12.69 12.21
CA ILE A 116 18.41 -12.13 12.73
C ILE A 116 19.56 -12.68 11.90
N THR A 117 20.45 -11.86 11.35
CA THR A 117 21.49 -12.32 10.39
C THR A 117 22.89 -12.30 11.00
N LYS A 118 23.28 -11.19 11.63
CA LYS A 118 24.62 -11.00 12.17
C LYS A 118 24.63 -10.11 13.41
N PHE A 119 25.70 -10.28 14.19
CA PHE A 119 26.05 -9.35 15.26
C PHE A 119 27.29 -8.59 14.83
N ILE A 120 27.26 -7.26 14.97
CA ILE A 120 28.44 -6.42 14.77
C ILE A 120 29.04 -6.19 16.14
N SER A 121 30.24 -6.73 16.38
CA SER A 121 31.01 -6.50 17.60
C SER A 121 31.93 -5.29 17.43
N PHE A 122 32.00 -4.42 18.42
CA PHE A 122 32.95 -3.31 18.45
C PHE A 122 33.44 -3.04 19.88
N ASP A 123 34.63 -2.44 19.96
CA ASP A 123 35.23 -2.05 21.24
C ASP A 123 34.56 -0.78 21.79
N ASP A 124 34.51 -0.65 23.11
CA ASP A 124 33.97 0.53 23.80
C ASP A 124 34.69 1.80 23.32
N VAL A 125 33.94 2.66 22.63
CA VAL A 125 34.44 3.92 22.05
C VAL A 125 34.83 4.91 23.16
N ASN A 126 34.24 4.79 24.35
CA ASN A 126 34.41 5.71 25.47
C ASN A 126 35.39 5.18 26.53
N ASN A 127 35.75 3.90 26.51
CA ASN A 127 36.65 3.33 27.51
C ASN A 127 37.59 2.25 26.94
N LYS A 128 38.75 2.70 26.43
CA LYS A 128 39.81 1.83 25.86
C LYS A 128 40.36 0.77 26.83
N GLN A 129 40.08 0.87 28.13
CA GLN A 129 40.57 -0.06 29.15
C GLN A 129 39.58 -1.17 29.51
N LYS A 130 38.29 -1.04 29.15
CA LYS A 130 37.32 -2.14 29.25
C LYS A 130 37.10 -2.71 27.85
N LYS A 131 37.70 -3.86 27.56
CA LYS A 131 37.32 -4.72 26.42
C LYS A 131 35.92 -5.31 26.70
N GLY A 132 34.90 -4.47 26.74
CA GLY A 132 33.51 -4.89 26.64
C GLY A 132 33.20 -5.05 25.17
N GLN A 133 32.93 -6.27 24.72
CA GLN A 133 32.40 -6.48 23.37
C GLN A 133 30.97 -5.93 23.36
N HIS A 134 30.78 -4.78 22.73
CA HIS A 134 29.44 -4.26 22.46
C HIS A 134 28.93 -4.88 21.18
N TYR A 135 27.63 -5.19 21.14
CA TYR A 135 27.01 -5.84 20.00
C TYR A 135 25.81 -5.05 19.51
N ILE A 136 25.71 -4.93 18.19
CA ILE A 136 24.50 -4.49 17.49
C ILE A 136 23.94 -5.68 16.72
N ALA A 137 22.63 -5.93 16.82
CA ALA A 137 21.96 -6.95 16.02
C ALA A 137 21.56 -6.39 14.66
N MET A 138 21.80 -7.19 13.62
CA MET A 138 21.34 -6.94 12.27
C MET A 138 20.29 -7.98 11.89
N GLY A 139 19.27 -7.57 11.16
CA GLY A 139 18.18 -8.42 10.70
C GLY A 139 17.96 -8.36 9.19
N SER A 140 17.07 -9.20 8.69
CA SER A 140 16.67 -9.20 7.28
C SER A 140 15.21 -9.57 7.10
N ILE A 141 14.46 -8.66 6.46
CA ILE A 141 13.09 -8.91 5.96
C ILE A 141 13.18 -9.76 4.70
N THR A 142 14.17 -9.50 3.83
CA THR A 142 14.43 -10.28 2.61
C THR A 142 14.53 -11.78 2.91
N ASN A 143 15.29 -12.18 3.94
CA ASN A 143 15.41 -13.59 4.33
C ASN A 143 14.08 -14.15 4.87
N ALA A 144 13.32 -13.37 5.64
CA ALA A 144 12.01 -13.81 6.14
C ALA A 144 11.02 -14.04 4.99
N GLU A 145 10.96 -13.13 4.02
CA GLU A 145 10.17 -13.27 2.79
C GLU A 145 10.60 -14.49 1.97
N GLN A 146 11.92 -14.74 1.85
CA GLN A 146 12.45 -15.91 1.15
C GLN A 146 12.08 -17.23 1.83
N ILE A 147 12.19 -17.32 3.15
CA ILE A 147 11.87 -18.52 3.92
C ILE A 147 10.38 -18.87 3.77
N VAL A 148 9.50 -17.90 4.04
CA VAL A 148 8.04 -18.11 3.91
C VAL A 148 7.66 -18.37 2.45
N GLY A 149 8.24 -17.61 1.51
CA GLY A 149 8.00 -17.77 0.08
C GLY A 149 8.43 -19.14 -0.44
N LYS A 150 9.57 -19.66 0.03
CA LYS A 150 10.06 -20.99 -0.33
C LYS A 150 9.13 -22.08 0.17
N GLU A 151 8.71 -22.03 1.43
CA GLU A 151 7.78 -23.03 1.97
C GLU A 151 6.46 -23.03 1.19
N LEU A 152 5.89 -21.85 0.88
CA LEU A 152 4.68 -21.74 0.07
C LEU A 152 4.90 -22.25 -1.37
N TYR A 153 6.06 -21.97 -1.96
CA TYR A 153 6.40 -22.45 -3.29
C TYR A 153 6.53 -23.97 -3.31
N ASP A 154 7.22 -24.56 -2.35
CA ASP A 154 7.40 -26.02 -2.24
C ASP A 154 6.04 -26.71 -2.00
N GLU A 155 5.16 -26.15 -1.16
CA GLU A 155 3.76 -26.59 -1.00
C GLU A 155 3.02 -26.55 -2.35
N PHE A 156 3.13 -25.45 -3.08
CA PHE A 156 2.46 -25.24 -4.36
C PHE A 156 2.98 -26.17 -5.47
N GLN A 157 4.29 -26.48 -5.50
CA GLN A 157 4.86 -27.41 -6.47
C GLN A 157 4.48 -28.86 -6.18
N LYS A 158 4.26 -29.21 -4.91
CA LYS A 158 3.89 -30.57 -4.51
C LYS A 158 2.46 -30.92 -4.93
N ASP A 159 1.51 -30.02 -4.67
CA ASP A 159 0.12 -30.15 -5.11
C ASP A 159 -0.47 -28.78 -5.47
N PRO A 160 -0.39 -28.36 -6.75
CA PRO A 160 -0.87 -27.06 -7.18
C PRO A 160 -2.37 -26.86 -6.97
N GLU A 161 -3.18 -27.92 -7.13
CA GLU A 161 -4.63 -27.81 -7.07
C GLU A 161 -5.11 -27.71 -5.62
N GLU A 162 -4.54 -28.48 -4.71
CA GLU A 162 -4.78 -28.32 -3.28
C GLU A 162 -4.32 -26.92 -2.80
N ALA A 163 -3.12 -26.50 -3.21
CA ALA A 163 -2.56 -25.21 -2.80
C ALA A 163 -3.41 -24.02 -3.24
N LYS A 164 -3.99 -24.06 -4.46
CA LYS A 164 -4.90 -23.03 -4.98
C LYS A 164 -6.25 -23.03 -4.28
N ASN A 165 -6.78 -24.20 -3.91
CA ASN A 165 -8.10 -24.33 -3.30
C ASN A 165 -8.09 -24.08 -1.79
N LYS A 166 -6.91 -24.02 -1.16
CA LYS A 166 -6.76 -23.73 0.27
C LYS A 166 -7.11 -22.27 0.60
N ASP A 167 -8.18 -22.09 1.34
CA ASP A 167 -8.54 -20.80 1.93
C ASP A 167 -7.50 -20.37 2.97
N ARG A 168 -7.06 -19.13 2.89
CA ARG A 168 -6.11 -18.50 3.81
C ARG A 168 -6.73 -17.22 4.36
N VAL A 169 -6.23 -16.76 5.50
CA VAL A 169 -6.67 -15.50 6.11
C VAL A 169 -5.48 -14.54 6.14
N GLY A 170 -5.68 -13.36 5.57
CA GLY A 170 -4.75 -12.25 5.61
C GLY A 170 -5.34 -11.08 6.40
N VAL A 171 -4.48 -10.21 6.92
CA VAL A 171 -4.87 -8.99 7.60
C VAL A 171 -4.35 -7.80 6.81
N VAL A 172 -5.22 -6.92 6.34
CA VAL A 172 -4.80 -5.71 5.60
C VAL A 172 -3.89 -4.87 6.49
N SER A 173 -2.66 -4.65 6.02
CA SER A 173 -1.67 -3.79 6.70
C SER A 173 -1.64 -2.39 6.09
N ARG A 174 -1.93 -2.27 4.79
CA ARG A 174 -1.94 -0.98 4.10
C ARG A 174 -2.71 -1.03 2.79
N VAL A 175 -3.23 0.12 2.36
CA VAL A 175 -3.79 0.30 1.03
C VAL A 175 -3.08 1.44 0.32
N VAL A 176 -2.44 1.14 -0.80
CA VAL A 176 -1.77 2.13 -1.64
C VAL A 176 -2.70 2.46 -2.80
N VAL A 177 -3.13 3.71 -2.90
CA VAL A 177 -4.00 4.18 -3.99
C VAL A 177 -3.22 5.16 -4.85
N ALA A 178 -2.94 4.79 -6.09
CA ALA A 178 -2.37 5.68 -7.10
C ALA A 178 -3.31 5.78 -8.32
N ASN A 179 -3.17 6.85 -9.11
CA ASN A 179 -4.09 7.18 -10.21
C ASN A 179 -4.37 6.02 -11.19
N ARG A 180 -3.40 5.14 -11.43
CA ARG A 180 -3.50 4.01 -12.37
C ARG A 180 -3.43 2.63 -11.72
N LEU A 181 -3.09 2.55 -10.43
CA LEU A 181 -2.83 1.29 -9.75
C LEU A 181 -3.11 1.44 -8.26
N SER A 182 -4.01 0.61 -7.74
CA SER A 182 -4.16 0.45 -6.30
C SER A 182 -3.74 -0.96 -5.89
N ILE A 183 -3.07 -1.06 -4.76
CA ILE A 183 -2.55 -2.31 -4.21
C ILE A 183 -2.97 -2.40 -2.74
N VAL A 184 -3.55 -3.54 -2.36
CA VAL A 184 -3.80 -3.92 -0.98
C VAL A 184 -2.61 -4.70 -0.49
N MET A 185 -1.90 -4.16 0.49
CA MET A 185 -0.85 -4.85 1.22
C MET A 185 -1.46 -5.52 2.45
N PHE A 186 -1.09 -6.77 2.72
CA PHE A 186 -1.64 -7.52 3.84
C PHE A 186 -0.61 -8.47 4.44
N ASN A 187 -0.72 -8.70 5.74
CA ASN A 187 0.16 -9.58 6.49
C ASN A 187 -0.36 -11.02 6.41
N TYR A 188 0.54 -11.95 6.10
CA TYR A 188 0.29 -13.39 6.08
C TYR A 188 1.57 -14.14 6.48
N ARG A 189 1.46 -15.07 7.46
CA ARG A 189 2.61 -15.79 8.03
C ARG A 189 3.77 -14.87 8.48
N GLY A 190 3.44 -13.65 8.92
CA GLY A 190 4.40 -12.66 9.37
C GLY A 190 5.15 -11.90 8.27
N ILE A 191 4.84 -12.10 7.00
CA ILE A 191 5.39 -11.28 5.90
C ILE A 191 4.28 -10.46 5.24
N THR A 192 4.67 -9.41 4.51
CA THR A 192 3.74 -8.56 3.75
C THR A 192 3.60 -9.10 2.32
N LEU A 193 2.37 -9.36 1.90
CA LEU A 193 2.01 -9.69 0.53
C LEU A 193 1.25 -8.54 -0.12
N GLY A 194 1.33 -8.44 -1.45
CA GLY A 194 0.60 -7.46 -2.25
C GLY A 194 -0.48 -8.10 -3.10
N MET A 195 -1.67 -7.52 -3.11
CA MET A 195 -2.78 -7.89 -3.98
C MET A 195 -3.21 -6.68 -4.81
N LEU A 196 -3.32 -6.86 -6.12
CA LEU A 196 -3.82 -5.80 -7.00
C LEU A 196 -5.29 -5.53 -6.69
N GLU A 197 -5.73 -4.27 -6.84
CA GLU A 197 -7.13 -3.89 -6.65
C GLU A 197 -8.08 -4.84 -7.36
N ARG A 198 -7.86 -5.12 -8.65
CA ARG A 198 -8.70 -6.03 -9.44
C ARG A 198 -8.83 -7.47 -8.91
N ASN A 199 -7.95 -7.88 -7.99
CA ASN A 199 -7.99 -9.19 -7.34
C ASN A 199 -8.62 -9.12 -5.93
N PHE A 200 -8.84 -7.92 -5.39
CA PHE A 200 -9.44 -7.67 -4.07
C PHE A 200 -10.87 -7.07 -4.17
N HIS A 201 -11.07 -6.16 -5.11
CA HIS A 201 -12.22 -5.29 -5.24
C HIS A 201 -12.39 -4.90 -6.71
N GLN A 202 -13.63 -4.94 -7.22
CA GLN A 202 -13.88 -4.46 -8.56
C GLN A 202 -13.86 -2.94 -8.58
N ARG A 203 -12.91 -2.38 -9.33
CA ARG A 203 -12.67 -0.94 -9.40
C ARG A 203 -13.98 -0.16 -9.58
N SER A 204 -14.31 0.65 -8.58
CA SER A 204 -15.47 1.52 -8.58
C SER A 204 -15.04 2.95 -8.25
N LEU A 205 -15.65 3.92 -8.94
CA LEU A 205 -15.50 5.34 -8.64
C LEU A 205 -16.44 5.78 -7.52
N THR A 206 -17.53 5.04 -7.29
CA THR A 206 -18.57 5.39 -6.31
C THR A 206 -18.44 4.64 -4.99
N HIS A 207 -17.66 3.56 -4.99
CA HIS A 207 -17.31 2.74 -3.83
C HIS A 207 -15.83 2.39 -3.90
N PRO A 208 -14.91 3.30 -3.50
CA PRO A 208 -13.48 3.08 -3.67
C PRO A 208 -12.97 1.93 -2.79
N ILE A 209 -11.87 1.31 -3.22
CA ILE A 209 -11.23 0.18 -2.52
C ILE A 209 -10.97 0.46 -1.03
N THR A 210 -10.71 1.70 -0.63
CA THR A 210 -10.44 2.08 0.77
C THR A 210 -11.64 1.88 1.70
N ARG A 211 -12.86 1.73 1.18
CA ARG A 211 -14.03 1.34 1.96
C ARG A 211 -14.04 -0.16 2.29
N ASP A 212 -13.53 -0.98 1.38
CA ASP A 212 -13.52 -2.43 1.51
C ASP A 212 -12.20 -2.96 2.06
N ALA A 213 -11.09 -2.28 1.84
CA ALA A 213 -9.78 -2.59 2.39
C ALA A 213 -9.40 -1.47 3.36
N TYR A 214 -9.40 -1.77 4.65
CA TYR A 214 -8.92 -0.86 5.70
C TYR A 214 -7.96 -1.61 6.63
N ILE A 215 -7.03 -0.88 7.23
CA ILE A 215 -5.97 -1.45 8.08
C ILE A 215 -6.59 -2.25 9.23
N GLY A 216 -6.08 -3.45 9.48
CA GLY A 216 -6.59 -4.39 10.47
C GLY A 216 -7.74 -5.28 9.97
N LYS A 217 -8.29 -5.02 8.78
CA LYS A 217 -9.35 -5.88 8.22
C LYS A 217 -8.80 -7.27 7.92
N SER A 218 -9.39 -8.28 8.56
CA SER A 218 -9.17 -9.68 8.20
C SER A 218 -10.03 -10.05 6.98
N PHE A 219 -9.45 -10.77 6.03
CA PHE A 219 -10.16 -11.27 4.85
C PHE A 219 -9.63 -12.64 4.43
N LYS A 220 -10.48 -13.41 3.76
CA LYS A 220 -10.07 -14.69 3.17
C LYS A 220 -9.47 -14.46 1.79
N PHE A 221 -8.47 -15.25 1.42
CA PHE A 221 -7.87 -15.22 0.10
C PHE A 221 -7.37 -16.61 -0.32
N ARG A 222 -7.07 -16.75 -1.60
CA ARG A 222 -6.40 -17.92 -2.18
C ARG A 222 -5.14 -17.48 -2.93
N ILE A 223 -4.15 -18.37 -2.97
CA ILE A 223 -2.97 -18.19 -3.81
C ILE A 223 -3.33 -18.73 -5.20
N SER A 224 -3.27 -17.88 -6.23
CA SER A 224 -3.54 -18.27 -7.61
C SER A 224 -2.32 -18.87 -8.29
N ASN A 225 -1.14 -18.33 -7.99
CA ASN A 225 0.13 -18.74 -8.58
C ASN A 225 1.32 -18.33 -7.71
N ILE A 226 2.45 -19.02 -7.84
CA ILE A 226 3.72 -18.60 -7.24
C ILE A 226 4.84 -18.71 -8.28
N THR A 227 5.52 -17.61 -8.56
CA THR A 227 6.64 -17.56 -9.50
C THR A 227 7.95 -17.31 -8.75
N LYS A 228 8.99 -18.09 -9.06
CA LYS A 228 10.35 -17.92 -8.53
C LYS A 228 11.19 -17.10 -9.50
N THR A 229 11.90 -16.10 -9.00
CA THR A 229 12.86 -15.28 -9.76
C THR A 229 14.04 -14.86 -8.88
N THR A 230 14.85 -13.92 -9.35
CA THR A 230 15.88 -13.22 -8.59
C THR A 230 15.55 -11.73 -8.47
N TYR A 231 16.08 -11.04 -7.46
CA TYR A 231 15.92 -9.59 -7.33
C TYR A 231 16.56 -8.86 -8.51
N GLU A 232 17.71 -9.36 -8.94
CA GLU A 232 18.51 -8.89 -10.06
C GLU A 232 17.75 -8.93 -11.38
N ASP A 233 16.81 -9.87 -11.54
CA ASP A 233 15.97 -9.96 -12.73
C ASP A 233 14.82 -8.94 -12.78
N MET A 234 14.48 -8.33 -11.64
CA MET A 234 13.36 -7.39 -11.54
C MET A 234 13.65 -6.09 -12.28
N THR A 235 12.70 -5.63 -13.09
CA THR A 235 12.79 -4.35 -13.81
C THR A 235 13.07 -3.18 -12.88
N SER A 236 12.48 -3.16 -11.68
CA SER A 236 12.74 -2.11 -10.68
C SER A 236 14.19 -2.12 -10.20
N VAL A 237 14.79 -3.29 -9.97
CA VAL A 237 16.18 -3.37 -9.52
C VAL A 237 17.11 -2.95 -10.67
N LYS A 238 16.89 -3.46 -11.89
CA LYS A 238 17.64 -3.06 -13.09
C LYS A 238 17.58 -1.55 -13.38
N ASN A 239 16.42 -0.93 -13.16
CA ASN A 239 16.28 0.52 -13.34
C ASN A 239 17.13 1.31 -12.32
N ASP A 240 17.31 0.77 -11.10
CA ASP A 240 18.11 1.41 -10.05
C ASP A 240 19.59 1.04 -10.09
N GLU A 241 20.01 0.00 -10.82
CA GLU A 241 21.43 -0.36 -10.97
C GLU A 241 22.27 0.80 -11.51
N ASN A 242 21.66 1.67 -12.31
CA ASN A 242 22.30 2.86 -12.86
C ASN A 242 22.31 4.06 -11.90
N LEU A 243 21.64 3.97 -10.74
CA LEU A 243 21.61 5.00 -9.71
C LEU A 243 22.72 4.72 -8.69
N SER A 244 23.81 5.49 -8.75
CA SER A 244 25.04 5.29 -7.98
C SER A 244 24.93 5.37 -6.45
N HIS A 245 23.76 5.70 -5.91
CA HIS A 245 23.55 6.01 -4.49
C HIS A 245 22.64 5.02 -3.75
N ILE A 246 22.10 4.00 -4.42
CA ILE A 246 21.18 3.04 -3.81
C ILE A 246 21.83 1.66 -3.79
N GLU A 247 21.97 1.06 -2.60
CA GLU A 247 22.32 -0.36 -2.51
C GLU A 247 21.08 -1.22 -2.72
N LEU A 248 21.23 -2.25 -3.56
CA LEU A 248 20.12 -3.06 -4.04
C LEU A 248 20.08 -4.44 -3.34
N PRO A 249 18.88 -4.97 -3.08
CA PRO A 249 18.72 -6.34 -2.61
C PRO A 249 19.18 -7.34 -3.69
N SER A 250 19.58 -8.54 -3.25
CA SER A 250 20.05 -9.62 -4.11
C SER A 250 19.46 -10.98 -3.70
N GLY A 251 19.52 -11.94 -4.62
CA GLY A 251 19.14 -13.33 -4.35
C GLY A 251 17.70 -13.67 -4.77
N THR A 252 17.21 -14.82 -4.28
CA THR A 252 15.93 -15.39 -4.73
C THR A 252 14.74 -14.55 -4.26
N ARG A 253 13.71 -14.45 -5.11
CA ARG A 253 12.42 -13.86 -4.74
C ARG A 253 11.27 -14.75 -5.20
N TYR A 254 10.22 -14.79 -4.40
CA TYR A 254 8.96 -15.47 -4.71
C TYR A 254 7.85 -14.44 -4.91
N PHE A 255 7.26 -14.40 -6.09
CA PHE A 255 6.05 -13.63 -6.37
C PHE A 255 4.83 -14.50 -6.10
N ILE A 256 4.06 -14.14 -5.08
CA ILE A 256 2.87 -14.87 -4.67
C ILE A 256 1.65 -14.10 -5.15
N GLU A 257 1.00 -14.61 -6.19
CA GLU A 257 -0.22 -14.04 -6.73
C GLU A 257 -1.42 -14.51 -5.91
N THR A 258 -2.31 -13.58 -5.57
CA THR A 258 -3.43 -13.83 -4.68
C THR A 258 -4.72 -13.20 -5.17
N THR A 259 -5.84 -13.79 -4.76
CA THR A 259 -7.21 -13.31 -5.01
C THR A 259 -8.04 -13.39 -3.74
N SER A 260 -8.80 -12.33 -3.44
CA SER A 260 -9.68 -12.27 -2.27
C SER A 260 -10.90 -13.18 -2.41
N LEU A 261 -11.48 -13.52 -1.27
CA LEU A 261 -12.77 -14.19 -1.16
C LEU A 261 -13.80 -13.31 -0.44
N PRO A 262 -15.09 -13.33 -0.85
CA PRO A 262 -15.62 -14.09 -2.00
C PRO A 262 -15.02 -13.60 -3.32
N PHE A 263 -15.03 -14.48 -4.33
CA PHE A 263 -14.54 -14.10 -5.65
C PHE A 263 -15.30 -12.90 -6.17
N ILE A 264 -14.58 -12.02 -6.86
CA ILE A 264 -15.14 -10.80 -7.42
C ILE A 264 -16.22 -11.19 -8.43
N PRO A 265 -17.46 -10.71 -8.27
CA PRO A 265 -18.54 -11.03 -9.18
C PRO A 265 -18.25 -10.48 -10.57
N ASN A 266 -18.69 -11.18 -11.61
CA ASN A 266 -18.64 -10.66 -12.96
C ASN A 266 -19.91 -9.84 -13.25
N TYR A 267 -19.80 -8.51 -13.29
CA TYR A 267 -20.93 -7.63 -13.60
C TYR A 267 -21.29 -7.56 -15.09
N ASP A 268 -20.50 -8.13 -15.99
CA ASP A 268 -20.75 -8.05 -17.43
C ASP A 268 -22.07 -8.73 -17.81
N GLU A 269 -22.38 -9.87 -17.19
CA GLU A 269 -23.64 -10.58 -17.41
C GLU A 269 -24.84 -9.80 -16.86
N GLU A 270 -24.69 -9.15 -15.70
CA GLU A 270 -25.72 -8.30 -15.11
C GLU A 270 -26.01 -7.10 -16.01
N VAL A 271 -24.96 -6.40 -16.47
CA VAL A 271 -25.09 -5.26 -17.39
C VAL A 271 -25.70 -5.70 -18.72
N LYS A 272 -25.30 -6.85 -19.25
CA LYS A 272 -25.87 -7.42 -20.48
C LYS A 272 -27.36 -7.67 -20.34
N LYS A 273 -27.78 -8.29 -19.24
CA LYS A 273 -29.19 -8.52 -18.94
C LYS A 273 -29.99 -7.21 -18.83
N LEU A 274 -29.46 -6.21 -18.12
CA LEU A 274 -30.11 -4.89 -17.99
C LEU A 274 -30.29 -4.20 -19.36
N TYR A 275 -29.29 -4.33 -20.25
CA TYR A 275 -29.35 -3.79 -21.60
C TYR A 275 -30.38 -4.51 -22.48
N GLU A 276 -30.33 -5.84 -22.53
CA GLU A 276 -31.25 -6.66 -23.35
C GLU A 276 -32.71 -6.49 -22.93
N GLN A 277 -32.96 -6.39 -21.62
CA GLN A 277 -34.30 -6.20 -21.06
C GLN A 277 -34.81 -4.76 -21.19
N ARG A 278 -33.98 -3.82 -21.66
CA ARG A 278 -34.29 -2.37 -21.67
C ARG A 278 -34.76 -1.88 -20.29
N ALA A 279 -34.19 -2.44 -19.23
CA ALA A 279 -34.64 -2.21 -17.87
C ALA A 279 -34.34 -0.78 -17.38
N TRP A 280 -35.22 -0.27 -16.52
CA TRP A 280 -34.93 0.88 -15.67
C TRP A 280 -34.30 0.38 -14.37
N PHE A 281 -33.18 0.97 -13.96
CA PHE A 281 -32.47 0.56 -12.74
C PHE A 281 -31.74 1.74 -12.10
N SER A 282 -31.32 1.55 -10.86
CA SER A 282 -30.58 2.57 -10.11
C SER A 282 -29.09 2.52 -10.43
N ALA A 283 -28.50 3.69 -10.65
CA ALA A 283 -27.06 3.87 -10.90
C ALA A 283 -26.57 5.11 -10.15
N ARG A 284 -25.26 5.34 -10.08
CA ARG A 284 -24.68 6.49 -9.36
C ARG A 284 -23.90 7.41 -10.29
N ILE A 285 -23.95 8.71 -10.02
CA ILE A 285 -23.10 9.68 -10.70
C ILE A 285 -21.65 9.48 -10.24
N ALA A 286 -20.80 9.06 -11.17
CA ALA A 286 -19.39 8.78 -10.92
C ALA A 286 -18.52 10.01 -11.14
N ARG A 287 -18.81 10.78 -12.19
CA ARG A 287 -18.11 12.04 -12.50
C ARG A 287 -19.04 13.05 -13.15
N TYR A 288 -18.72 14.32 -12.93
CA TYR A 288 -19.33 15.46 -13.57
C TYR A 288 -18.25 16.35 -14.17
N ASP A 289 -18.45 16.76 -15.41
CA ASP A 289 -17.64 17.74 -16.12
C ASP A 289 -18.58 18.65 -16.91
N SER A 290 -18.42 19.97 -16.78
CA SER A 290 -19.31 20.95 -17.39
C SER A 290 -19.29 20.92 -18.93
N VAL A 291 -18.21 20.40 -19.53
CA VAL A 291 -18.03 20.28 -20.98
C VAL A 291 -18.28 18.87 -21.47
N LYS A 292 -17.71 17.86 -20.78
CA LYS A 292 -17.77 16.45 -21.20
C LYS A 292 -19.09 15.77 -20.78
N GLY A 293 -19.80 16.34 -19.81
CA GLY A 293 -21.07 15.85 -19.27
C GLY A 293 -20.90 14.94 -18.06
N ILE A 294 -21.85 14.02 -17.88
CA ILE A 294 -21.93 13.15 -16.70
C ILE A 294 -21.41 11.76 -17.07
N LEU A 295 -20.64 11.16 -16.17
CA LEU A 295 -20.31 9.74 -16.19
C LEU A 295 -21.13 9.05 -15.11
N VAL A 296 -21.84 7.99 -15.48
CA VAL A 296 -22.68 7.20 -14.57
C VAL A 296 -22.04 5.83 -14.40
N GLU A 297 -21.84 5.42 -13.16
CA GLU A 297 -21.47 4.04 -12.82
C GLU A 297 -22.73 3.20 -12.74
N ILE A 298 -22.92 2.32 -13.74
CA ILE A 298 -24.07 1.42 -13.82
C ILE A 298 -23.83 0.08 -13.10
N ALA A 299 -22.56 -0.28 -12.94
CA ALA A 299 -22.05 -1.37 -12.14
C ALA A 299 -20.56 -1.11 -11.86
N PRO A 300 -19.93 -1.75 -10.85
CA PRO A 300 -18.48 -1.64 -10.65
C PRO A 300 -17.69 -1.96 -11.93
N GLY A 301 -16.77 -1.08 -12.31
CA GLY A 301 -16.00 -1.16 -13.56
C GLY A 301 -16.75 -0.75 -14.83
N TRP A 302 -18.03 -0.35 -14.72
CA TRP A 302 -18.87 0.06 -15.85
C TRP A 302 -19.27 1.53 -15.73
N TRP A 303 -18.48 2.40 -16.38
CA TRP A 303 -18.72 3.84 -16.41
C TRP A 303 -19.10 4.31 -17.81
N ILE A 304 -20.38 4.68 -17.98
CA ILE A 304 -20.90 5.08 -19.29
C ILE A 304 -21.43 6.51 -19.27
N LYS A 305 -21.55 7.12 -20.45
CA LYS A 305 -21.99 8.52 -20.55
C LYS A 305 -23.46 8.65 -20.13
N GLY A 306 -23.72 9.45 -19.12
CA GLY A 306 -25.07 9.85 -18.75
C GLY A 306 -25.63 10.85 -19.77
N PHE A 307 -26.87 10.65 -20.20
CA PHE A 307 -27.57 11.54 -21.10
C PHE A 307 -28.84 12.06 -20.44
N LEU A 308 -28.97 13.39 -20.43
CA LEU A 308 -30.19 14.10 -20.12
C LEU A 308 -30.69 14.83 -21.37
N PRO A 309 -32.01 14.88 -21.60
CA PRO A 309 -32.59 15.76 -22.61
C PRO A 309 -32.18 17.22 -22.40
N ALA A 310 -32.03 17.99 -23.48
CA ALA A 310 -31.68 19.41 -23.40
C ALA A 310 -32.69 20.25 -22.59
N ASN A 311 -33.94 19.81 -22.55
CA ASN A 311 -35.04 20.40 -21.77
C ASN A 311 -35.23 19.74 -20.39
N SER A 312 -34.27 18.94 -19.92
CA SER A 312 -34.30 18.36 -18.58
C SER A 312 -34.35 19.47 -17.52
N ILE A 313 -35.27 19.33 -16.57
CA ILE A 313 -35.34 20.20 -15.39
C ILE A 313 -34.14 19.97 -14.44
N TYR A 314 -33.50 18.80 -14.53
CA TYR A 314 -32.35 18.45 -13.72
C TYR A 314 -31.07 19.07 -14.29
N LYS A 315 -30.33 19.76 -13.43
CA LYS A 315 -29.02 20.37 -13.74
C LYS A 315 -27.97 19.74 -12.82
N PRO A 316 -27.27 18.68 -13.28
CA PRO A 316 -26.23 18.04 -12.48
C PRO A 316 -25.10 19.01 -12.18
N THR A 317 -24.49 18.82 -11.02
CA THR A 317 -23.41 19.66 -10.49
C THR A 317 -22.24 18.80 -10.01
N ILE A 318 -21.15 19.45 -9.62
CA ILE A 318 -20.03 18.76 -8.98
C ILE A 318 -20.42 18.10 -7.65
N GLN A 319 -21.46 18.60 -6.96
CA GLN A 319 -21.96 18.00 -5.73
C GLN A 319 -22.56 16.61 -5.98
N ASP A 320 -23.13 16.37 -7.16
CA ASP A 320 -23.66 15.05 -7.50
C ASP A 320 -22.55 14.01 -7.67
N GLN A 321 -21.39 14.44 -8.15
CA GLN A 321 -20.20 13.59 -8.18
C GLN A 321 -19.70 13.30 -6.76
N ILE A 322 -19.57 14.33 -5.90
CA ILE A 322 -19.05 14.17 -4.53
C ILE A 322 -19.90 13.21 -3.71
N HIS A 323 -21.23 13.32 -3.84
CA HIS A 323 -22.18 12.48 -3.10
C HIS A 323 -22.54 11.17 -3.82
N HIS A 324 -22.02 10.96 -5.04
CA HIS A 324 -22.41 9.86 -5.92
C HIS A 324 -23.93 9.71 -6.04
N THR A 325 -24.61 10.81 -6.38
CA THR A 325 -26.07 10.90 -6.44
C THR A 325 -26.67 9.70 -7.17
N LEU A 326 -27.65 9.05 -6.54
CA LEU A 326 -28.40 7.96 -7.13
C LEU A 326 -29.31 8.50 -8.22
N VAL A 327 -29.34 7.84 -9.37
CA VAL A 327 -30.16 8.19 -10.54
C VAL A 327 -30.84 6.95 -11.09
N THR A 328 -32.05 7.10 -11.63
CA THR A 328 -32.70 6.02 -12.38
C THR A 328 -32.32 6.13 -13.84
N VAL A 329 -31.76 5.07 -14.39
CA VAL A 329 -31.23 5.05 -15.75
C VAL A 329 -31.69 3.84 -16.55
N ARG A 330 -31.55 3.95 -17.88
CA ARG A 330 -31.66 2.83 -18.82
C ARG A 330 -30.51 2.89 -19.82
N ILE A 331 -29.91 1.75 -20.12
CA ILE A 331 -28.83 1.67 -21.11
C ILE A 331 -29.43 1.79 -22.52
N ASN A 332 -29.00 2.82 -23.27
CA ASN A 332 -29.45 3.04 -24.64
C ASN A 332 -28.58 2.32 -25.67
N ARG A 333 -27.26 2.45 -25.48
CA ARG A 333 -26.20 1.86 -26.31
C ARG A 333 -25.03 1.46 -25.42
N ILE A 334 -24.38 0.36 -25.76
CA ILE A 334 -23.23 -0.16 -25.01
C ILE A 334 -22.29 -0.93 -25.94
N ASP A 335 -21.01 -0.79 -25.69
CA ASP A 335 -19.91 -1.56 -26.26
C ASP A 335 -19.32 -2.38 -25.12
N PHE A 336 -19.54 -3.70 -25.17
CA PHE A 336 -19.13 -4.60 -24.11
C PHE A 336 -17.63 -4.86 -24.09
N GLU A 337 -16.93 -4.72 -25.22
CA GLU A 337 -15.48 -4.93 -25.26
C GLU A 337 -14.74 -3.74 -24.65
N LYS A 338 -15.25 -2.52 -24.90
CA LYS A 338 -14.61 -1.29 -24.41
C LYS A 338 -15.16 -0.80 -23.07
N HIS A 339 -16.21 -1.43 -22.55
CA HIS A 339 -16.94 -0.97 -21.37
C HIS A 339 -17.40 0.50 -21.50
N THR A 340 -17.82 0.88 -22.71
CA THR A 340 -18.29 2.26 -23.01
C THR A 340 -19.74 2.24 -23.49
N GLY A 341 -20.42 3.38 -23.38
CA GLY A 341 -21.82 3.43 -23.79
C GLY A 341 -22.50 4.73 -23.40
N GLN A 342 -23.84 4.68 -23.43
CA GLN A 342 -24.69 5.77 -23.00
C GLN A 342 -25.91 5.26 -22.26
N ALA A 343 -26.16 5.85 -21.10
CA ALA A 343 -27.36 5.65 -20.30
C ALA A 343 -28.26 6.89 -20.38
N TYR A 344 -29.53 6.70 -20.65
CA TYR A 344 -30.54 7.75 -20.47
C TYR A 344 -30.87 7.86 -18.99
N ILE A 345 -30.75 9.05 -18.43
CA ILE A 345 -31.14 9.36 -17.06
C ILE A 345 -32.61 9.80 -17.07
N HIS A 346 -33.47 9.04 -16.42
CA HIS A 346 -34.90 9.32 -16.35
C HIS A 346 -35.25 10.21 -15.17
N SER A 347 -34.68 9.95 -14.00
CA SER A 347 -34.97 10.71 -12.78
C SER A 347 -33.76 10.82 -11.86
N PHE A 348 -33.76 11.92 -11.11
CA PHE A 348 -32.93 12.13 -9.93
C PHE A 348 -33.88 11.99 -8.74
N PRO A 349 -33.90 10.84 -8.03
CA PRO A 349 -34.52 10.81 -6.72
C PRO A 349 -33.88 11.92 -5.86
N GLN A 350 -34.61 13.01 -5.66
CA GLN A 350 -34.17 14.13 -4.82
C GLN A 350 -33.84 13.57 -3.43
N GLY A 351 -32.66 13.89 -2.88
CA GLY A 351 -32.41 13.51 -1.48
C GLY A 351 -31.00 13.58 -0.88
N VAL A 352 -29.90 13.91 -1.58
CA VAL A 352 -28.58 14.03 -0.90
C VAL A 352 -27.67 15.14 -1.42
N ALA A 353 -28.24 16.20 -1.97
CA ALA A 353 -27.56 17.49 -1.99
C ALA A 353 -28.53 18.50 -1.40
N ALA A 354 -28.45 18.69 -0.08
CA ALA A 354 -28.95 19.93 0.48
C ALA A 354 -28.24 21.06 -0.27
N PRO A 355 -28.93 22.15 -0.67
CA PRO A 355 -28.24 23.35 -1.08
C PRO A 355 -27.20 23.67 0.00
N SER A 356 -25.97 23.96 -0.41
CA SER A 356 -24.87 24.23 0.52
C SER A 356 -25.31 25.21 1.59
N VAL A 357 -24.84 24.97 2.82
CA VAL A 357 -25.10 25.80 4.01
C VAL A 357 -24.65 27.26 3.81
N ASP A 358 -23.86 27.54 2.78
CA ASP A 358 -23.49 28.89 2.35
C ASP A 358 -24.67 29.71 1.80
N SER A 359 -25.75 29.08 1.34
CA SER A 359 -26.92 29.79 0.79
C SER A 359 -27.95 30.22 1.86
N VAL A 360 -27.82 29.75 3.10
CA VAL A 360 -28.74 30.10 4.22
C VAL A 360 -28.07 31.08 5.20
N MET A 361 -26.73 31.18 5.19
CA MET A 361 -25.98 32.15 6.00
C MET A 361 -25.99 33.56 5.39
N ASP A 362 -26.11 33.71 4.08
CA ASP A 362 -26.10 35.02 3.40
C ASP A 362 -27.44 35.80 3.48
N GLN A 363 -28.52 35.19 3.96
CA GLN A 363 -29.81 35.89 4.15
C GLN A 363 -30.07 36.37 5.58
N ASN A 364 -29.24 35.95 6.55
CA ASN A 364 -29.37 36.35 7.95
C ASN A 364 -28.32 37.37 8.42
N TYR A 365 -27.40 37.79 7.54
CA TYR A 365 -26.42 38.85 7.85
C TYR A 365 -26.88 40.27 7.49
N ASP A 366 -28.07 40.42 6.89
CA ASP A 366 -28.59 41.72 6.42
C ASP A 366 -29.77 42.27 7.26
N ILE A 367 -30.10 41.63 8.40
CA ILE A 367 -31.18 42.06 9.30
C ILE A 367 -30.65 42.76 10.56
N ASP A 368 -29.40 42.51 10.97
CA ASP A 368 -28.82 43.07 12.21
C ASP A 368 -28.01 44.37 12.02
N GLN A 369 -27.95 44.96 10.81
CA GLN A 369 -27.33 46.27 10.58
C GLN A 369 -28.31 47.44 10.45
N LYS A 370 -29.62 47.23 10.65
CA LYS A 370 -30.64 48.30 10.52
C LYS A 370 -31.24 48.84 11.81
N TYR A 371 -30.83 48.40 12.99
CA TYR A 371 -31.28 48.98 14.26
C TYR A 371 -30.12 49.28 15.21
N LYS A 372 -29.40 50.37 14.93
CA LYS A 372 -28.59 51.07 15.93
C LYS A 372 -28.48 52.57 15.64
N VAL A 373 -29.60 53.28 15.79
CA VAL A 373 -29.65 54.72 16.12
C VAL A 373 -30.95 54.94 16.92
N ILE A 374 -30.89 55.81 17.94
CA ILE A 374 -31.94 56.25 18.89
C ILE A 374 -31.96 55.33 20.14
N GLU A 375 -31.48 55.69 21.34
CA GLU A 375 -31.21 56.98 22.02
C GLU A 375 -29.81 57.03 22.65
#